data_AF-A0A7V6E060-F1
#
_entry.id   AF-A0A7V6E060-F1
#
_cell.length_a   1.000
_cell.length_b   1.000
_cell.length_c   1.000
_cell.angle_alpha   90.00
_cell.angle_beta   90.00
_cell.angle_gamma   90.00
#
_symmetry.space_group_name_H-M   'P 1'
#
loop_
_entity.id
_entity.type
_entity.pdbx_description
1 polymer ?
#
loop_
_entity_poly.entity_id
_entity_poly.type
_entity_poly.pdbx_seq_one_letter_code
_entity_poly.pdbx_strand_id
1 'polypeptide(L)'
;MSYNGSTEINAMRTLIVLLIISMAAFAWAPRTHIEIARLAEPLLENDIFPDLLDLFREERGAIYSGTNFPDWANGGYTPQWASRAHSMAFVDKYLEVLMDSFPDFSSPGARRELAFLLGVASHIYGDRVWHSYHTPPGMIGALTMAETEDATTELVIEGALDVIIAYENPIPSFAWFWPYETILKVYHAFGDTDVTIAELVTRCTGLQTGYDAIIYGAGPLSYISSKALIPWTYENYLDYYPGGVGHSSQISVTQWRRLWAKAVHGADYYQRSEYQCGYVDTDDAHLLEAHPENNTGREEMLVAATNDARGRTLLYWNVSSFDTTRRIDSALVYLRYADGTPSGAKTLEAYRLNRSWGEGAGHDGSETTFNGAPAATGEACWTHARYGEVEWLRPGADAFIYDRESAPLSARAFDASSPAGRWYSWNITPAVELWTSSPSANFGIVIREMSESAAGQMLVPSGESKATSSRPALTIFSSNHPVNVAESAPLPENIAITAYPNPFNSSVTISIDGVGAHGRAPLLQVEIYDLAGRVVAEIPVGSRPASTASNKTTGDAGVAPTTREFIWQPAPDLPSGVFLVRARFDGGVKMAAKRVVYLK
;
A
#
# COMPACT_ATOMS: atom_id res chain seq x y z
N MET A 1 38.67 -0.45 61.77
CA MET A 1 38.37 -1.07 60.48
C MET A 1 37.24 -0.28 59.85
N SER A 2 37.56 0.72 59.02
CA SER A 2 36.57 1.40 58.19
C SER A 2 36.29 0.48 57.00
N TYR A 3 35.08 -0.08 56.97
CA TYR A 3 34.58 -0.88 55.87
C TYR A 3 34.53 0.02 54.62
N ASN A 4 35.35 -0.27 53.62
CA ASN A 4 35.51 0.59 52.45
C ASN A 4 34.42 0.22 51.41
N GLY A 5 33.19 0.67 51.67
CA GLY A 5 32.00 0.30 50.90
C GLY A 5 32.07 0.65 49.40
N SER A 6 32.94 1.58 49.00
CA SER A 6 33.16 1.92 47.58
C SER A 6 33.81 0.79 46.78
N THR A 7 34.71 0.02 47.39
CA THR A 7 35.42 -1.10 46.73
C THR A 7 34.52 -2.31 46.50
N GLU A 8 33.63 -2.62 47.45
CA GLU A 8 32.65 -3.72 47.30
C GLU A 8 31.55 -3.38 46.30
N ILE A 9 31.08 -2.13 46.28
CA ILE A 9 30.12 -1.66 45.27
C ILE A 9 30.71 -1.77 43.86
N ASN A 10 31.99 -1.42 43.67
CA ASN A 10 32.67 -1.54 42.38
C ASN A 10 32.90 -3.00 41.97
N ALA A 11 33.25 -3.89 42.91
CA ALA A 11 33.41 -5.32 42.65
C ALA A 11 32.07 -5.97 42.27
N MET A 12 30.99 -5.62 42.97
CA MET A 12 29.64 -6.09 42.67
C MET A 12 29.15 -5.60 41.31
N ARG A 13 29.35 -4.32 40.98
CA ARG A 13 29.07 -3.77 39.64
C ARG A 13 29.84 -4.52 38.55
N THR A 14 31.13 -4.78 38.77
CA THR A 14 31.98 -5.50 37.80
C THR A 14 31.49 -6.94 37.59
N LEU A 15 31.14 -7.65 38.66
CA LEU A 15 30.62 -9.02 38.57
C LEU A 15 29.29 -9.07 37.80
N ILE A 16 28.43 -8.05 37.98
CA ILE A 16 27.14 -7.95 37.32
C ILE A 16 27.30 -7.61 35.85
N VAL A 17 28.20 -6.70 35.50
CA VAL A 17 28.54 -6.43 34.09
C VAL A 17 29.10 -7.70 33.43
N LEU A 18 29.96 -8.45 34.11
CA LEU A 18 30.44 -9.74 33.60
C LEU A 18 29.31 -10.77 33.45
N LEU A 19 28.35 -10.79 34.37
CA LEU A 19 27.16 -11.64 34.28
C LEU A 19 26.31 -11.24 33.06
N ILE A 20 25.98 -9.96 32.89
CA ILE A 20 25.26 -9.42 31.74
C ILE A 20 25.98 -9.78 30.43
N ILE A 21 27.29 -9.55 30.35
CA ILE A 21 28.10 -9.90 29.17
C ILE A 21 28.06 -11.41 28.88
N SER A 22 28.09 -12.26 29.92
CA SER A 22 28.02 -13.72 29.75
C SER A 22 26.63 -14.23 29.36
N MET A 23 25.56 -13.52 29.74
CA MET A 23 24.19 -13.81 29.31
C MET A 23 23.94 -13.31 27.88
N ALA A 24 24.49 -12.15 27.52
CA ALA A 24 24.45 -11.58 26.17
C ALA A 24 25.31 -12.33 25.13
N ALA A 25 26.06 -13.36 25.54
CA ALA A 25 26.83 -14.20 24.63
C ALA A 25 25.96 -15.16 23.79
N PHE A 26 24.64 -15.25 24.08
CA PHE A 26 23.74 -16.24 23.48
C PHE A 26 22.54 -15.66 22.74
N ALA A 27 22.10 -14.43 23.04
CA ALA A 27 21.06 -13.64 22.35
C ALA A 27 21.16 -12.18 22.84
N TRP A 28 20.88 -11.20 21.97
CA TRP A 28 20.79 -9.79 22.37
C TRP A 28 19.32 -9.41 22.53
N ALA A 29 18.97 -8.86 23.70
CA ALA A 29 17.63 -8.39 24.05
C ALA A 29 16.42 -9.34 23.80
N PRO A 30 16.50 -10.68 24.02
CA PRO A 30 15.44 -11.62 23.67
C PRO A 30 14.07 -11.33 24.32
N ARG A 31 14.04 -10.84 25.56
CA ARG A 31 12.80 -10.46 26.26
C ARG A 31 12.26 -9.12 25.75
N THR A 32 13.11 -8.14 25.45
CA THR A 32 12.71 -6.84 24.90
C THR A 32 12.01 -7.03 23.55
N HIS A 33 12.55 -7.85 22.65
CA HIS A 33 11.90 -8.12 21.36
C HIS A 33 10.54 -8.79 21.47
N ILE A 34 10.40 -9.77 22.37
CA ILE A 34 9.09 -10.36 22.64
C ILE A 34 8.16 -9.33 23.30
N GLU A 35 8.66 -8.38 24.09
CA GLU A 35 7.85 -7.31 24.68
C GLU A 35 7.31 -6.34 23.62
N ILE A 36 8.12 -5.97 22.63
CA ILE A 36 7.69 -5.22 21.45
C ILE A 36 6.49 -5.94 20.79
N ALA A 37 6.62 -7.25 20.52
CA ALA A 37 5.53 -8.03 19.94
C ALA A 37 4.32 -8.17 20.89
N ARG A 38 4.52 -8.28 22.21
CA ARG A 38 3.43 -8.36 23.19
C ARG A 38 2.60 -7.09 23.23
N LEU A 39 3.26 -5.92 23.15
CA LEU A 39 2.60 -4.62 23.13
C LEU A 39 1.84 -4.35 21.82
N ALA A 40 1.98 -5.20 20.80
CA ALA A 40 1.19 -5.12 19.58
C ALA A 40 -0.25 -5.62 19.80
N GLU A 41 -0.49 -6.50 20.77
CA GLU A 41 -1.83 -7.08 21.02
C GLU A 41 -2.94 -6.03 21.21
N PRO A 42 -2.82 -5.04 22.11
CA PRO A 42 -3.85 -4.00 22.26
C PRO A 42 -4.01 -3.13 21.01
N LEU A 43 -2.97 -2.99 20.18
CA LEU A 43 -3.03 -2.21 18.94
C LEU A 43 -3.79 -2.94 17.82
N LEU A 44 -3.87 -4.27 17.91
CA LEU A 44 -4.65 -5.12 17.00
C LEU A 44 -6.13 -5.19 17.41
N GLU A 45 -6.52 -4.61 18.54
CA GLU A 45 -7.93 -4.54 18.92
C GLU A 45 -8.69 -3.64 17.94
N ASN A 46 -9.65 -4.23 17.23
CA ASN A 46 -10.45 -3.56 16.20
C ASN A 46 -9.63 -3.12 14.99
N ASP A 47 -8.55 -3.85 14.68
CA ASP A 47 -7.69 -3.62 13.52
C ASP A 47 -8.46 -3.65 12.18
N ILE A 48 -7.80 -3.16 11.13
CA ILE A 48 -8.24 -3.31 9.73
C ILE A 48 -8.39 -4.80 9.36
N PHE A 49 -7.54 -5.65 9.93
CA PHE A 49 -7.58 -7.10 9.78
C PHE A 49 -7.88 -7.78 11.14
N PRO A 50 -9.16 -8.00 11.49
CA PRO A 50 -9.52 -8.54 12.81
C PRO A 50 -8.90 -9.93 13.09
N ASP A 51 -8.78 -10.76 12.04
CA ASP A 51 -8.22 -12.12 12.14
C ASP A 51 -6.72 -12.15 12.51
N LEU A 52 -6.02 -11.03 12.38
CA LEU A 52 -4.61 -10.90 12.76
C LEU A 52 -4.43 -11.01 14.29
N LEU A 53 -5.41 -10.51 15.06
CA LEU A 53 -5.42 -10.65 16.52
C LEU A 53 -5.60 -12.11 16.94
N ASP A 54 -6.45 -12.85 16.22
CA ASP A 54 -6.67 -14.27 16.49
C ASP A 54 -5.41 -15.08 16.18
N LEU A 55 -4.76 -14.81 15.04
CA LEU A 55 -3.45 -15.41 14.74
C LEU A 55 -2.44 -15.13 15.86
N PHE A 56 -2.33 -13.87 16.28
CA PHE A 56 -1.40 -13.48 17.33
C PHE A 56 -1.61 -14.30 18.60
N ARG A 57 -2.87 -14.42 19.05
CA ARG A 57 -3.22 -15.13 20.28
C ARG A 57 -3.01 -16.64 20.17
N GLU A 58 -3.35 -17.23 19.04
CA GLU A 58 -3.22 -18.67 18.79
C GLU A 58 -1.76 -19.11 18.67
N GLU A 59 -0.92 -18.31 18.02
CA GLU A 59 0.44 -18.69 17.64
C GLU A 59 1.53 -17.81 18.30
N ARG A 60 1.25 -17.28 19.52
CA ARG A 60 2.22 -16.45 20.29
C ARG A 60 3.61 -17.07 20.37
N GLY A 61 3.70 -18.38 20.61
CA GLY A 61 4.99 -19.07 20.71
C GLY A 61 5.80 -18.99 19.43
N ALA A 62 5.15 -19.06 18.26
CA ALA A 62 5.80 -18.89 16.97
C ALA A 62 6.23 -17.44 16.73
N ILE A 63 5.39 -16.46 17.07
CA ILE A 63 5.76 -15.03 17.00
C ILE A 63 7.00 -14.78 17.87
N TYR A 64 6.98 -15.21 19.12
CA TYR A 64 8.08 -15.01 20.06
C TYR A 64 9.37 -15.74 19.64
N SER A 65 9.23 -16.89 18.99
CA SER A 65 10.38 -17.56 18.37
C SER A 65 10.93 -16.72 17.22
N GLY A 66 10.06 -16.20 16.36
CA GLY A 66 10.42 -15.31 15.26
C GLY A 66 11.13 -14.03 15.72
N THR A 67 10.68 -13.40 16.82
CA THR A 67 11.32 -12.18 17.34
C THR A 67 12.75 -12.38 17.84
N ASN A 68 13.16 -13.63 18.05
CA ASN A 68 14.51 -13.98 18.48
C ASN A 68 15.35 -14.56 17.34
N PHE A 69 14.71 -14.97 16.25
CA PHE A 69 15.37 -15.67 15.18
C PHE A 69 16.51 -14.87 14.54
N PRO A 70 16.41 -13.56 14.24
CA PRO A 70 17.47 -12.88 13.50
C PRO A 70 18.84 -12.94 14.16
N ASP A 71 18.89 -13.02 15.49
CA ASP A 71 20.09 -13.21 16.29
C ASP A 71 20.73 -14.59 16.19
N TRP A 72 20.11 -15.57 15.51
CA TRP A 72 20.61 -16.94 15.48
C TRP A 72 22.06 -17.03 14.97
N ALA A 73 22.51 -16.10 14.13
CA ALA A 73 23.86 -16.06 13.60
C ALA A 73 24.78 -15.06 14.31
N ASN A 74 24.30 -14.34 15.34
CA ASN A 74 25.12 -13.46 16.15
C ASN A 74 26.07 -14.28 17.04
N GLY A 75 27.30 -13.80 17.27
CA GLY A 75 28.29 -14.48 18.12
C GLY A 75 29.45 -15.24 17.46
N GLY A 76 29.62 -15.22 16.12
CA GLY A 76 30.92 -15.58 15.50
C GLY A 76 30.92 -16.28 14.12
N TYR A 77 31.97 -15.94 13.36
CA TYR A 77 32.49 -16.42 12.06
C TYR A 77 31.67 -16.24 10.77
N THR A 78 30.36 -15.96 10.83
CA THR A 78 29.55 -15.76 9.61
C THR A 78 28.73 -14.46 9.64
N PRO A 79 29.38 -13.27 9.64
CA PRO A 79 28.69 -11.97 9.64
C PRO A 79 27.67 -11.80 8.52
N GLN A 80 27.89 -12.51 7.40
CA GLN A 80 26.98 -12.52 6.25
C GLN A 80 25.59 -13.08 6.59
N TRP A 81 25.50 -14.14 7.41
CA TRP A 81 24.22 -14.76 7.73
C TRP A 81 23.42 -13.91 8.72
N ALA A 82 24.11 -13.33 9.70
CA ALA A 82 23.54 -12.38 10.65
C ALA A 82 23.01 -11.14 9.93
N SER A 83 23.87 -10.49 9.13
CA SER A 83 23.46 -9.33 8.32
C SER A 83 22.28 -9.64 7.40
N ARG A 84 22.22 -10.86 6.86
CA ARG A 84 21.10 -11.30 6.03
C ARG A 84 19.80 -11.41 6.82
N ALA A 85 19.81 -12.07 7.98
CA ALA A 85 18.62 -12.18 8.82
C ALA A 85 18.11 -10.83 9.32
N HIS A 86 18.97 -9.81 9.44
CA HIS A 86 18.59 -8.45 9.84
C HIS A 86 18.20 -7.54 8.66
N SER A 87 17.91 -8.10 7.49
CA SER A 87 17.56 -7.34 6.28
C SER A 87 16.07 -7.38 5.96
N MET A 88 15.52 -6.27 5.47
CA MET A 88 14.12 -6.24 4.99
C MET A 88 13.90 -7.21 3.81
N ALA A 89 14.93 -7.37 2.97
CA ALA A 89 14.90 -8.34 1.89
C ALA A 89 14.67 -9.77 2.41
N PHE A 90 15.18 -10.12 3.59
CA PHE A 90 14.95 -11.41 4.21
C PHE A 90 13.48 -11.63 4.54
N VAL A 91 12.80 -10.62 5.10
CA VAL A 91 11.34 -10.69 5.36
C VAL A 91 10.57 -10.93 4.07
N ASP A 92 10.85 -10.16 3.02
CA ASP A 92 10.14 -10.28 1.74
C ASP A 92 10.42 -11.64 1.07
N LYS A 93 11.69 -12.10 1.08
CA LYS A 93 12.05 -13.42 0.55
C LYS A 93 11.42 -14.56 1.37
N TYR A 94 11.33 -14.39 2.69
CA TYR A 94 10.68 -15.37 3.55
C TYR A 94 9.20 -15.48 3.21
N LEU A 95 8.51 -14.35 3.03
CA LEU A 95 7.13 -14.33 2.60
C LEU A 95 6.93 -15.04 1.25
N GLU A 96 7.80 -14.77 0.27
CA GLU A 96 7.79 -15.47 -1.02
C GLU A 96 7.91 -17.00 -0.84
N VAL A 97 8.88 -17.47 -0.06
CA VAL A 97 9.08 -18.91 0.21
C VAL A 97 7.87 -19.53 0.92
N LEU A 98 7.21 -18.80 1.82
CA LEU A 98 5.98 -19.26 2.46
C LEU A 98 4.83 -19.37 1.46
N MET A 99 4.63 -18.35 0.62
CA MET A 99 3.58 -18.35 -0.39
C MET A 99 3.81 -19.43 -1.47
N ASP A 100 5.06 -19.79 -1.75
CA ASP A 100 5.39 -20.94 -2.61
C ASP A 100 5.17 -22.29 -1.92
N SER A 101 5.34 -22.33 -0.59
CA SER A 101 5.21 -23.57 0.20
C SER A 101 3.77 -23.88 0.61
N PHE A 102 2.90 -22.86 0.71
CA PHE A 102 1.52 -22.98 1.15
C PHE A 102 0.54 -22.36 0.14
N PRO A 103 -0.47 -23.11 -0.34
CA PRO A 103 -1.45 -22.59 -1.30
C PRO A 103 -2.37 -21.52 -0.68
N ASP A 104 -2.59 -21.60 0.63
CA ASP A 104 -3.27 -20.59 1.45
C ASP A 104 -2.78 -20.67 2.90
N PHE A 105 -3.16 -19.69 3.72
CA PHE A 105 -2.80 -19.60 5.14
C PHE A 105 -3.97 -19.99 6.06
N SER A 106 -4.85 -20.89 5.62
CA SER A 106 -5.96 -21.39 6.44
C SER A 106 -5.55 -22.52 7.39
N SER A 107 -4.52 -23.29 7.02
CA SER A 107 -4.07 -24.43 7.84
C SER A 107 -3.32 -23.99 9.10
N PRO A 108 -3.40 -24.73 10.23
CA PRO A 108 -2.65 -24.39 11.44
C PRO A 108 -1.13 -24.32 11.20
N GLY A 109 -0.58 -25.18 10.34
CA GLY A 109 0.85 -25.16 10.00
C GLY A 109 1.25 -23.88 9.25
N ALA A 110 0.48 -23.48 8.23
CA ALA A 110 0.73 -22.25 7.48
C ALA A 110 0.57 -21.01 8.37
N ARG A 111 -0.48 -20.95 9.20
CA ARG A 111 -0.69 -19.88 10.20
C ARG A 111 0.50 -19.76 11.15
N ARG A 112 0.98 -20.88 11.68
CA ARG A 112 2.14 -20.92 12.58
C ARG A 112 3.43 -20.40 11.91
N GLU A 113 3.68 -20.77 10.66
CA GLU A 113 4.86 -20.27 9.93
C GLU A 113 4.74 -18.79 9.56
N LEU A 114 3.54 -18.32 9.20
CA LEU A 114 3.30 -16.88 9.01
C LEU A 114 3.50 -16.12 10.32
N ALA A 115 3.01 -16.64 11.45
CA ALA A 115 3.21 -16.07 12.77
C ALA A 115 4.70 -15.97 13.14
N PHE A 116 5.49 -17.01 12.82
CA PHE A 116 6.95 -16.93 12.94
C PHE A 116 7.54 -15.77 12.13
N LEU A 117 7.13 -15.61 10.86
CA LEU A 117 7.57 -14.48 10.02
C LEU A 117 7.17 -13.12 10.60
N LEU A 118 5.97 -12.99 11.20
CA LEU A 118 5.57 -11.75 11.88
C LEU A 118 6.53 -11.40 13.02
N GLY A 119 6.96 -12.41 13.79
CA GLY A 119 8.00 -12.24 14.81
C GLY A 119 9.32 -11.76 14.23
N VAL A 120 9.79 -12.40 13.14
CA VAL A 120 11.02 -12.00 12.43
C VAL A 120 10.95 -10.55 11.98
N ALA A 121 9.83 -10.15 11.39
CA ALA A 121 9.60 -8.77 10.99
C ALA A 121 9.64 -7.82 12.20
N SER A 122 8.97 -8.17 13.31
CA SER A 122 8.94 -7.32 14.51
C SER A 122 10.35 -7.03 15.05
N HIS A 123 11.24 -8.02 15.05
CA HIS A 123 12.64 -7.83 15.41
C HIS A 123 13.35 -6.88 14.44
N ILE A 124 13.36 -7.20 13.15
CA ILE A 124 14.12 -6.43 12.14
C ILE A 124 13.69 -4.97 12.07
N TYR A 125 12.38 -4.72 12.13
CA TYR A 125 11.85 -3.36 12.07
C TYR A 125 11.97 -2.63 13.42
N GLY A 126 11.90 -3.34 14.54
CA GLY A 126 12.18 -2.80 15.88
C GLY A 126 13.63 -2.32 15.99
N ASP A 127 14.59 -3.15 15.60
CA ASP A 127 16.03 -2.81 15.58
C ASP A 127 16.32 -1.56 14.78
N ARG A 128 15.70 -1.44 13.59
CA ARG A 128 15.95 -0.28 12.73
C ARG A 128 15.63 1.04 13.41
N VAL A 129 14.63 1.02 14.27
CA VAL A 129 14.10 2.20 14.94
C VAL A 129 14.85 2.38 16.27
N TRP A 130 15.12 1.29 17.01
CA TRP A 130 15.92 1.26 18.23
C TRP A 130 17.35 1.79 18.00
N HIS A 131 18.10 1.19 17.07
CA HIS A 131 19.44 1.64 16.67
C HIS A 131 19.45 2.92 15.84
N SER A 132 18.28 3.54 15.63
CA SER A 132 18.20 4.90 15.10
C SER A 132 18.83 5.04 13.72
N TYR A 133 18.84 3.98 12.90
CA TYR A 133 19.51 4.00 11.58
C TYR A 133 18.94 5.09 10.66
N HIS A 134 17.74 5.61 10.94
CA HIS A 134 17.05 6.61 10.12
C HIS A 134 16.30 7.67 10.95
N THR A 135 16.92 8.25 11.97
CA THR A 135 16.28 9.29 12.81
C THR A 135 15.89 10.53 12.01
N PRO A 136 14.65 11.05 12.16
CA PRO A 136 14.24 12.32 11.58
C PRO A 136 15.24 13.43 11.93
N PRO A 137 15.50 14.38 11.02
CA PRO A 137 16.37 15.52 11.31
C PRO A 137 15.97 16.23 12.60
N GLY A 138 16.92 16.37 13.53
CA GLY A 138 16.71 17.07 14.80
C GLY A 138 16.16 16.20 15.94
N MET A 139 15.91 14.91 15.73
CA MET A 139 15.60 13.95 16.79
C MET A 139 16.80 13.05 17.11
N ILE A 140 16.83 12.53 18.33
CA ILE A 140 17.79 11.51 18.78
C ILE A 140 16.97 10.26 19.08
N GLY A 141 17.43 9.08 18.66
CA GLY A 141 16.68 7.86 18.93
C GLY A 141 17.04 7.22 20.27
N ALA A 142 16.21 6.27 20.69
CA ALA A 142 16.14 5.75 22.05
C ALA A 142 17.48 5.22 22.54
N LEU A 143 18.16 4.41 21.72
CA LEU A 143 19.43 3.82 22.13
C LEU A 143 20.51 4.89 22.33
N THR A 144 20.65 5.85 21.41
CA THR A 144 21.62 6.94 21.55
C THR A 144 21.32 7.80 22.77
N MET A 145 20.05 8.08 23.06
CA MET A 145 19.67 8.77 24.29
C MET A 145 19.98 7.94 25.53
N ALA A 146 19.69 6.64 25.51
CA ALA A 146 19.97 5.73 26.60
C ALA A 146 21.47 5.66 26.92
N GLU A 147 22.33 5.50 25.91
CA GLU A 147 23.79 5.51 26.10
C GLU A 147 24.30 6.83 26.67
N THR A 148 23.70 7.95 26.23
CA THR A 148 24.09 9.29 26.67
C THR A 148 23.68 9.55 28.12
N GLU A 149 22.42 9.29 28.46
CA GLU A 149 21.84 9.64 29.76
C GLU A 149 22.24 8.65 30.86
N ASP A 150 22.35 7.35 30.54
CA ASP A 150 22.81 6.34 31.49
C ASP A 150 24.34 6.18 31.52
N ALA A 151 25.05 6.87 30.61
CA ALA A 151 26.52 6.86 30.51
C ALA A 151 27.10 5.44 30.46
N THR A 152 26.48 4.58 29.66
CA THR A 152 26.81 3.16 29.53
C THR A 152 26.67 2.71 28.07
N THR A 153 26.98 1.45 27.77
CA THR A 153 26.99 0.90 26.40
C THR A 153 25.68 0.21 26.06
N GLU A 154 25.32 0.16 24.78
CA GLU A 154 24.24 -0.69 24.21
C GLU A 154 24.14 -2.08 24.86
N LEU A 155 25.25 -2.82 24.92
CA LEU A 155 25.30 -4.16 25.51
C LEU A 155 24.79 -4.23 26.96
N VAL A 156 25.06 -3.18 27.75
CA VAL A 156 24.60 -3.10 29.15
C VAL A 156 23.14 -2.67 29.18
N ILE A 157 22.73 -1.76 28.28
CA ILE A 157 21.35 -1.27 28.17
C ILE A 157 20.41 -2.41 27.84
N GLU A 158 20.68 -3.12 26.75
CA GLU A 158 19.84 -4.22 26.27
C GLU A 158 19.79 -5.36 27.29
N GLY A 159 20.94 -5.76 27.84
CA GLY A 159 20.99 -6.83 28.83
C GLY A 159 20.29 -6.49 30.15
N ALA A 160 20.48 -5.25 30.65
CA ALA A 160 19.80 -4.79 31.87
C ALA A 160 18.30 -4.60 31.65
N LEU A 161 17.91 -4.04 30.50
CA LEU A 161 16.50 -3.83 30.13
C LEU A 161 15.77 -5.16 30.01
N ASP A 162 16.39 -6.17 29.41
CA ASP A 162 15.84 -7.52 29.31
C ASP A 162 15.51 -8.14 30.66
N VAL A 163 16.43 -8.01 31.62
CA VAL A 163 16.23 -8.47 32.99
C VAL A 163 15.06 -7.74 33.65
N ILE A 164 14.99 -6.42 33.48
CA ILE A 164 13.91 -5.58 34.04
C ILE A 164 12.57 -6.02 33.48
N ILE A 165 12.43 -6.10 32.15
CA ILE A 165 11.19 -6.48 31.49
C ILE A 165 10.80 -7.91 31.89
N ALA A 166 11.75 -8.84 31.98
CA ALA A 166 11.49 -10.22 32.40
C ALA A 166 10.94 -10.31 33.82
N TYR A 167 11.46 -9.47 34.72
CA TYR A 167 11.06 -9.45 36.11
C TYR A 167 9.71 -8.74 36.32
N GLU A 168 9.50 -7.60 35.68
CA GLU A 168 8.32 -6.76 35.88
C GLU A 168 7.11 -7.19 35.05
N ASN A 169 7.35 -7.75 33.86
CA ASN A 169 6.32 -8.18 32.91
C ASN A 169 6.48 -9.67 32.56
N PRO A 170 6.34 -10.59 33.53
CA PRO A 170 6.49 -12.02 33.26
C PRO A 170 5.40 -12.52 32.31
N ILE A 171 5.79 -13.33 31.34
CA ILE A 171 4.88 -13.96 30.38
C ILE A 171 4.67 -15.45 30.70
N PRO A 172 3.50 -16.04 30.39
CA PRO A 172 3.31 -17.48 30.49
C PRO A 172 4.33 -18.25 29.65
N SER A 173 4.67 -19.46 30.10
CA SER A 173 5.52 -20.37 29.31
C SER A 173 4.88 -20.65 27.94
N PHE A 174 5.70 -20.65 26.90
CA PHE A 174 5.29 -20.99 25.54
C PHE A 174 6.23 -22.04 24.96
N ALA A 175 5.77 -22.72 23.91
CA ALA A 175 6.61 -23.64 23.15
C ALA A 175 7.33 -22.87 22.04
N TRP A 176 8.65 -23.02 21.99
CA TRP A 176 9.44 -22.52 20.88
C TRP A 176 9.10 -23.24 19.59
N PHE A 177 9.14 -22.51 18.48
CA PHE A 177 8.87 -23.01 17.14
C PHE A 177 9.91 -22.48 16.16
N TRP A 178 10.69 -23.39 15.60
CA TRP A 178 11.71 -23.07 14.60
C TRP A 178 11.40 -23.81 13.29
N PRO A 179 10.92 -23.11 12.25
CA PRO A 179 10.65 -23.71 10.94
C PRO A 179 11.97 -23.89 10.15
N TYR A 180 12.83 -24.80 10.61
CA TYR A 180 14.19 -24.97 10.09
C TYR A 180 14.25 -25.20 8.57
N GLU A 181 13.31 -25.98 8.03
CA GLU A 181 13.25 -26.26 6.60
C GLU A 181 12.94 -24.99 5.79
N THR A 182 12.00 -24.17 6.26
CA THR A 182 11.65 -22.89 5.61
C THR A 182 12.80 -21.90 5.74
N ILE A 183 13.40 -21.77 6.92
CA ILE A 183 14.56 -20.91 7.14
C ILE A 183 15.72 -21.30 6.19
N LEU A 184 16.01 -22.60 6.07
CA LEU A 184 17.03 -23.12 5.16
C LEU A 184 16.73 -22.73 3.71
N LYS A 185 15.49 -22.94 3.25
CA LYS A 185 15.06 -22.54 1.89
C LYS A 185 15.27 -21.05 1.64
N VAL A 186 14.96 -20.19 2.61
CA VAL A 186 15.15 -18.74 2.48
C VAL A 186 16.63 -18.40 2.31
N TYR A 187 17.50 -18.93 3.15
CA TYR A 187 18.95 -18.71 3.01
C TYR A 187 19.50 -19.21 1.67
N HIS A 188 19.09 -20.41 1.25
CA HIS A 188 19.50 -20.99 -0.03
C HIS A 188 18.96 -20.20 -1.22
N ALA A 189 17.77 -19.60 -1.11
CA ALA A 189 17.21 -18.71 -2.15
C ALA A 189 18.02 -17.42 -2.34
N PHE A 190 18.81 -17.02 -1.33
CA PHE A 190 19.79 -15.94 -1.47
C PHE A 190 21.21 -16.45 -1.84
N GLY A 191 21.41 -17.76 -2.00
CA GLY A 191 22.70 -18.36 -2.34
C GLY A 191 23.59 -18.74 -1.16
N ASP A 192 23.13 -18.61 0.09
CA ASP A 192 23.88 -19.08 1.27
C ASP A 192 23.70 -20.59 1.45
N THR A 193 24.21 -21.37 0.50
CA THR A 193 24.09 -22.84 0.47
C THR A 193 24.90 -23.54 1.58
N ASP A 194 25.73 -22.78 2.30
CA ASP A 194 26.54 -23.22 3.43
C ASP A 194 25.75 -23.29 4.75
N VAL A 195 24.57 -22.66 4.82
CA VAL A 195 23.65 -22.83 5.96
C VAL A 195 23.10 -24.26 5.97
N THR A 196 23.09 -24.88 7.15
CA THR A 196 22.59 -26.25 7.35
C THR A 196 21.58 -26.30 8.50
N ILE A 197 20.69 -27.30 8.49
CA ILE A 197 19.74 -27.53 9.59
C ILE A 197 20.47 -27.79 10.91
N ALA A 198 21.59 -28.52 10.88
CA ALA A 198 22.38 -28.79 12.09
C ALA A 198 22.85 -27.48 12.75
N GLU A 199 23.36 -26.54 11.95
CA GLU A 199 23.79 -25.23 12.43
C GLU A 199 22.61 -24.42 12.99
N LEU A 200 21.48 -24.39 12.27
CA LEU A 200 20.25 -23.74 12.73
C LEU A 200 19.77 -24.31 14.07
N VAL A 201 19.73 -25.64 14.20
CA VAL A 201 19.30 -26.31 15.44
C VAL A 201 20.22 -25.93 16.60
N THR A 202 21.53 -26.02 16.42
CA THR A 202 22.50 -25.70 17.47
C THR A 202 22.35 -24.26 17.93
N ARG A 203 22.27 -23.30 17.01
CA ARG A 203 22.23 -21.89 17.35
C ARG A 203 20.89 -21.41 17.88
N CYS A 204 19.78 -21.86 17.30
CA CYS A 204 18.45 -21.57 17.84
C CYS A 204 18.26 -22.17 19.24
N THR A 205 18.83 -23.36 19.52
CA THR A 205 18.84 -23.91 20.89
C THR A 205 19.68 -23.03 21.83
N GLY A 206 20.76 -22.42 21.34
CA GLY A 206 21.53 -21.40 22.05
C GLY A 206 20.67 -20.19 22.45
N LEU A 207 19.90 -19.63 21.51
CA LEU A 207 18.96 -18.52 21.78
C LEU A 207 17.96 -18.89 22.88
N GLN A 208 17.35 -20.08 22.79
CA GLN A 208 16.41 -20.59 23.82
C GLN A 208 17.07 -20.66 25.19
N THR A 209 18.30 -21.19 25.24
CA THR A 209 19.05 -21.35 26.49
C THR A 209 19.41 -19.98 27.09
N GLY A 210 19.76 -19.00 26.24
CA GLY A 210 19.98 -17.62 26.65
C GLY A 210 18.74 -16.99 27.26
N TYR A 211 17.58 -17.14 26.61
CA TYR A 211 16.29 -16.71 27.15
C TYR A 211 15.99 -17.36 28.51
N ASP A 212 16.10 -18.69 28.60
CA ASP A 212 15.84 -19.41 29.86
C ASP A 212 16.80 -18.98 30.99
N ALA A 213 18.05 -18.63 30.66
CA ALA A 213 19.00 -18.09 31.63
C ALA A 213 18.58 -16.71 32.16
N ILE A 214 17.99 -15.85 31.31
CA ILE A 214 17.45 -14.55 31.71
C ILE A 214 16.21 -14.73 32.59
N ILE A 215 15.26 -15.57 32.19
CA ILE A 215 13.98 -15.74 32.92
C ILE A 215 14.16 -16.53 34.22
N TYR A 216 14.85 -17.66 34.17
CA TYR A 216 14.90 -18.64 35.26
C TYR A 216 16.26 -18.68 35.99
N GLY A 217 17.30 -18.08 35.38
CA GLY A 217 18.66 -18.11 35.90
C GLY A 217 18.99 -16.89 36.76
N ALA A 218 20.12 -16.24 36.45
CA ALA A 218 20.66 -15.16 37.28
C ALA A 218 19.97 -13.80 37.06
N GLY A 219 19.11 -13.67 36.05
CA GLY A 219 18.38 -12.44 35.71
C GLY A 219 17.60 -11.86 36.90
N PRO A 220 16.67 -12.59 37.53
CA PRO A 220 15.90 -12.09 38.67
C PRO A 220 16.74 -11.64 39.87
N LEU A 221 17.91 -12.27 40.08
CA LEU A 221 18.85 -11.90 41.13
C LEU A 221 19.55 -10.56 40.84
N SER A 222 19.60 -10.15 39.59
CA SER A 222 20.25 -8.93 39.11
C SER A 222 19.29 -7.77 38.87
N TYR A 223 17.98 -7.93 39.08
CA TYR A 223 16.95 -6.90 38.80
C TYR A 223 17.27 -5.53 39.42
N ILE A 224 17.49 -5.48 40.74
CA ILE A 224 17.76 -4.22 41.47
C ILE A 224 19.01 -3.52 40.89
N SER A 225 20.02 -4.30 40.54
CA SER A 225 21.26 -3.76 40.00
C SER A 225 21.14 -3.33 38.54
N SER A 226 20.38 -4.08 37.72
CA SER A 226 20.08 -3.72 36.33
C SER A 226 19.36 -2.37 36.26
N LYS A 227 18.33 -2.18 37.10
CA LYS A 227 17.65 -0.89 37.23
C LYS A 227 18.56 0.25 37.68
N ALA A 228 19.53 -0.05 38.54
CA ALA A 228 20.52 0.94 38.98
C ALA A 228 21.62 1.25 37.94
N LEU A 229 21.79 0.41 36.92
CA LEU A 229 22.72 0.63 35.81
C LEU A 229 22.13 1.51 34.72
N ILE A 230 20.80 1.48 34.55
CA ILE A 230 20.10 2.18 33.46
C ILE A 230 18.86 2.97 33.93
N PRO A 231 19.00 3.87 34.93
CA PRO A 231 17.86 4.59 35.49
C PRO A 231 17.08 5.44 34.48
N TRP A 232 17.73 6.08 33.52
CA TRP A 232 17.05 6.85 32.48
C TRP A 232 16.31 5.92 31.53
N THR A 233 16.97 4.87 31.02
CA THR A 233 16.32 3.90 30.11
C THR A 233 15.12 3.27 30.79
N TYR A 234 15.25 2.87 32.06
CA TYR A 234 14.17 2.28 32.83
C TYR A 234 12.90 3.16 32.87
N GLU A 235 13.07 4.48 33.03
CA GLU A 235 11.94 5.42 33.09
C GLU A 235 11.36 5.76 31.70
N ASN A 236 12.09 5.50 30.62
CA ASN A 236 11.75 6.03 29.28
C ASN A 236 11.54 4.96 28.19
N TYR A 237 12.00 3.72 28.35
CA TYR A 237 12.05 2.74 27.25
C TYR A 237 10.69 2.43 26.61
N LEU A 238 9.59 2.51 27.38
CA LEU A 238 8.24 2.24 26.88
C LEU A 238 7.73 3.38 25.98
N ASP A 239 7.83 4.62 26.46
CA ASP A 239 7.15 5.79 25.87
C ASP A 239 8.07 6.70 25.07
N TYR A 240 9.38 6.48 25.08
CA TYR A 240 10.32 7.28 24.29
C TYR A 240 10.03 7.10 22.80
N TYR A 241 9.52 8.15 22.15
CA TYR A 241 8.95 7.97 20.82
C TYR A 241 10.00 7.55 19.78
N PRO A 242 11.07 8.29 19.44
CA PRO A 242 11.99 7.80 18.42
C PRO A 242 12.78 6.60 18.95
N GLY A 243 12.49 5.38 18.50
CA GLY A 243 13.24 4.18 18.91
C GLY A 243 12.69 3.38 20.09
N GLY A 244 11.79 3.90 20.94
CA GLY A 244 11.34 3.17 22.12
C GLY A 244 10.52 1.92 21.80
N VAL A 245 10.29 1.09 22.83
CA VAL A 245 9.58 -0.20 22.71
C VAL A 245 8.14 0.01 22.24
N GLY A 246 7.43 1.03 22.74
CA GLY A 246 6.08 1.36 22.31
C GLY A 246 6.00 1.77 20.83
N HIS A 247 6.95 2.58 20.35
CA HIS A 247 7.03 2.94 18.94
C HIS A 247 7.38 1.75 18.05
N SER A 248 8.35 0.93 18.47
CA SER A 248 8.73 -0.30 17.77
C SER A 248 7.55 -1.28 17.61
N SER A 249 6.66 -1.34 18.62
CA SER A 249 5.43 -2.13 18.57
C SER A 249 4.46 -1.61 17.50
N GLN A 250 4.26 -0.30 17.41
CA GLN A 250 3.38 0.28 16.39
C GLN A 250 3.90 0.07 14.96
N ILE A 251 5.22 0.14 14.77
CA ILE A 251 5.85 -0.19 13.48
C ILE A 251 5.67 -1.67 13.17
N SER A 252 5.84 -2.54 14.17
CA SER A 252 5.60 -3.99 14.02
C SER A 252 4.19 -4.27 13.51
N VAL A 253 3.16 -3.66 14.11
CA VAL A 253 1.76 -3.79 13.65
C VAL A 253 1.59 -3.35 12.20
N THR A 254 2.18 -2.22 11.82
CA THR A 254 2.14 -1.72 10.44
C THR A 254 2.71 -2.76 9.46
N GLN A 255 3.79 -3.44 9.84
CA GLN A 255 4.41 -4.47 9.00
C GLN A 255 3.61 -5.76 9.00
N TRP A 256 3.02 -6.13 10.14
CA TRP A 256 2.16 -7.29 10.22
C TRP A 256 0.94 -7.14 9.33
N ARG A 257 0.34 -5.95 9.27
CA ARG A 257 -0.73 -5.65 8.30
C ARG A 257 -0.28 -5.82 6.86
N ARG A 258 0.94 -5.36 6.50
CA ARG A 258 1.51 -5.54 5.16
C ARG A 258 1.67 -7.02 4.81
N LEU A 259 2.30 -7.79 5.69
CA LEU A 259 2.56 -9.21 5.48
C LEU A 259 1.27 -10.02 5.45
N TRP A 260 0.34 -9.73 6.37
CA TRP A 260 -0.98 -10.38 6.43
C TRP A 260 -1.82 -10.09 5.19
N ALA A 261 -1.91 -8.81 4.78
CA ALA A 261 -2.60 -8.41 3.57
C ALA A 261 -2.08 -9.19 2.35
N LYS A 262 -0.76 -9.30 2.21
CA LYS A 262 -0.15 -10.01 1.07
C LYS A 262 -0.38 -11.52 1.15
N ALA A 263 -0.10 -12.14 2.30
CA ALA A 263 -0.18 -13.59 2.49
C ALA A 263 -1.61 -14.12 2.42
N VAL A 264 -2.53 -13.48 3.13
CA VAL A 264 -3.88 -14.02 3.39
C VAL A 264 -4.89 -13.51 2.38
N HIS A 265 -4.74 -12.26 1.94
CA HIS A 265 -5.71 -11.61 1.07
C HIS A 265 -5.22 -11.38 -0.35
N GLY A 266 -3.95 -11.69 -0.66
CA GLY A 266 -3.35 -11.28 -1.93
C GLY A 266 -3.52 -9.76 -2.10
N ALA A 267 -3.31 -8.97 -1.06
CA ALA A 267 -3.55 -7.54 -1.11
C ALA A 267 -2.24 -6.77 -0.93
N ASP A 268 -2.16 -5.61 -1.58
CA ASP A 268 -1.05 -4.67 -1.42
C ASP A 268 -1.49 -3.57 -0.44
N TYR A 269 -0.74 -3.39 0.65
CA TYR A 269 -1.09 -2.53 1.78
C TYR A 269 -0.15 -1.33 1.86
N TYR A 270 -0.70 -0.13 1.69
CA TYR A 270 0.01 1.14 1.62
C TYR A 270 -0.31 1.98 2.86
N GLN A 271 0.66 2.17 3.74
CA GLN A 271 0.53 3.07 4.90
C GLN A 271 1.86 3.78 5.10
N ARG A 272 1.80 5.08 5.41
CA ARG A 272 3.00 5.84 5.72
C ARG A 272 3.68 5.23 6.94
N SER A 273 4.93 4.84 6.78
CA SER A 273 5.78 4.42 7.89
C SER A 273 7.12 5.13 7.78
N GLU A 274 7.57 5.71 8.87
CA GLU A 274 8.86 6.37 8.94
C GLU A 274 10.01 5.34 8.86
N TYR A 275 11.26 5.83 8.81
CA TYR A 275 12.46 4.99 8.96
C TYR A 275 12.62 3.90 7.89
N GLN A 276 12.10 4.11 6.68
CA GLN A 276 12.07 3.11 5.59
C GLN A 276 11.29 1.82 5.93
N CYS A 277 10.48 1.86 6.98
CA CYS A 277 9.74 0.70 7.44
C CYS A 277 8.39 0.56 6.73
N GLY A 278 8.15 1.17 5.57
CA GLY A 278 6.88 1.04 4.87
C GLY A 278 6.80 1.93 3.63
N TYR A 279 5.59 2.37 3.28
CA TYR A 279 5.41 3.26 2.14
C TYR A 279 5.83 4.67 2.54
N VAL A 280 6.73 5.28 1.78
CA VAL A 280 7.26 6.63 2.04
C VAL A 280 6.69 7.68 1.08
N ASP A 281 6.08 7.24 -0.03
CA ASP A 281 5.53 8.11 -1.07
C ASP A 281 4.02 8.32 -0.86
N THR A 282 3.67 8.94 0.25
CA THR A 282 2.28 9.27 0.61
C THR A 282 2.25 10.70 1.13
N ASP A 283 1.25 11.47 0.70
CA ASP A 283 1.06 12.84 1.15
C ASP A 283 -0.31 12.97 1.81
N ASP A 284 -0.39 13.72 2.91
CA ASP A 284 -1.66 14.14 3.49
C ASP A 284 -1.64 15.58 4.02
N ALA A 285 -2.80 16.24 3.88
CA ALA A 285 -3.03 17.56 4.43
C ALA A 285 -4.52 17.74 4.63
N HIS A 286 -4.93 18.83 5.27
CA HIS A 286 -6.33 19.21 5.31
C HIS A 286 -6.53 20.72 5.03
N LEU A 287 -7.63 21.04 4.37
CA LEU A 287 -8.00 22.39 3.97
C LEU A 287 -9.01 22.95 4.97
N LEU A 288 -8.76 24.17 5.47
CA LEU A 288 -9.63 24.85 6.43
C LEU A 288 -10.11 26.19 5.90
N GLU A 289 -11.43 26.37 5.80
CA GLU A 289 -12.00 27.66 5.40
C GLU A 289 -11.76 28.77 6.43
N ALA A 290 -11.72 28.42 7.72
CA ALA A 290 -11.44 29.37 8.80
C ALA A 290 -9.99 29.90 8.77
N HIS A 291 -9.07 29.13 8.18
CA HIS A 291 -7.65 29.47 8.04
C HIS A 291 -7.23 29.34 6.56
N PRO A 292 -7.77 30.21 5.68
CA PRO A 292 -7.83 29.93 4.25
C PRO A 292 -6.49 29.97 3.50
N GLU A 293 -5.45 30.48 4.15
CA GLU A 293 -4.09 30.57 3.64
C GLU A 293 -3.10 29.70 4.43
N ASN A 294 -3.58 28.89 5.40
CA ASN A 294 -2.70 27.98 6.12
C ASN A 294 -2.54 26.65 5.39
N ASN A 295 -1.32 26.14 5.42
CA ASN A 295 -0.96 24.77 5.10
C ASN A 295 -0.89 23.93 6.38
N THR A 296 -1.23 22.64 6.29
CA THR A 296 -1.37 21.72 7.42
C THR A 296 -0.62 20.40 7.22
N GLY A 297 0.30 20.34 6.24
CA GLY A 297 0.96 19.10 5.83
C GLY A 297 1.84 18.44 6.90
N ARG A 298 2.09 19.12 8.04
CA ARG A 298 2.86 18.57 9.16
C ARG A 298 2.07 18.47 10.47
N GLU A 299 0.76 18.65 10.41
CA GLU A 299 -0.11 18.44 11.56
C GLU A 299 -0.18 16.95 11.93
N GLU A 300 -0.22 16.61 13.22
CA GLU A 300 -0.35 15.20 13.67
C GLU A 300 -1.77 14.63 13.43
N MET A 301 -2.74 15.51 13.15
CA MET A 301 -4.14 15.17 12.89
C MET A 301 -4.69 15.89 11.66
N LEU A 302 -5.52 15.19 10.91
CA LEU A 302 -6.29 15.66 9.78
C LEU A 302 -7.73 15.99 10.22
N VAL A 303 -8.22 17.14 9.77
CA VAL A 303 -9.60 17.55 10.04
C VAL A 303 -10.51 17.19 8.85
N ALA A 304 -11.34 16.17 9.03
CA ALA A 304 -12.28 15.68 8.00
C ALA A 304 -13.65 16.39 8.03
N ALA A 305 -14.01 16.98 9.17
CA ALA A 305 -15.16 17.87 9.35
C ALA A 305 -14.89 18.82 10.53
N THR A 306 -15.49 20.02 10.55
CA THR A 306 -15.27 21.01 11.63
C THR A 306 -16.58 21.48 12.27
N ASN A 307 -16.46 22.15 13.43
CA ASN A 307 -17.58 22.77 14.16
C ASN A 307 -18.02 24.12 13.60
N ASP A 308 -17.13 24.90 12.97
CA ASP A 308 -17.39 26.33 12.78
C ASP A 308 -17.25 26.78 11.31
N ALA A 309 -16.58 25.97 10.48
CA ALA A 309 -16.35 26.24 9.06
C ALA A 309 -16.21 24.93 8.25
N ARG A 310 -15.84 25.04 6.97
CA ARG A 310 -15.62 23.87 6.11
C ARG A 310 -14.20 23.33 6.26
N GLY A 311 -14.11 22.01 6.47
CA GLY A 311 -12.87 21.26 6.59
C GLY A 311 -12.87 20.08 5.63
N ARG A 312 -11.73 19.78 5.01
CA ARG A 312 -11.60 18.72 4.00
C ARG A 312 -10.23 18.07 4.12
N THR A 313 -10.17 16.74 4.03
CA THR A 313 -8.90 16.00 4.09
C THR A 313 -8.44 15.65 2.69
N LEU A 314 -7.17 15.93 2.36
CA LEU A 314 -6.48 15.52 1.14
C LEU A 314 -5.59 14.32 1.46
N LEU A 315 -5.67 13.27 0.64
CA LEU A 315 -4.90 12.04 0.84
C LEU A 315 -4.35 11.56 -0.50
N TYR A 316 -3.07 11.21 -0.55
CA TYR A 316 -2.40 10.69 -1.72
C TYR A 316 -1.54 9.48 -1.36
N TRP A 317 -1.62 8.44 -2.22
CA TRP A 317 -0.72 7.30 -2.19
C TRP A 317 -0.13 7.09 -3.58
N ASN A 318 1.19 6.92 -3.66
CA ASN A 318 1.83 6.47 -4.89
C ASN A 318 1.58 4.97 -5.11
N VAL A 319 0.66 4.65 -6.02
CA VAL A 319 0.31 3.28 -6.39
C VAL A 319 1.04 2.76 -7.64
N SER A 320 2.05 3.49 -8.12
CA SER A 320 2.76 3.13 -9.36
C SER A 320 3.55 1.81 -9.28
N SER A 321 3.82 1.32 -8.07
CA SER A 321 4.46 0.03 -7.82
C SER A 321 3.51 -1.17 -7.94
N PHE A 322 2.20 -0.94 -8.13
CA PHE A 322 1.22 -2.02 -8.25
C PHE A 322 1.49 -2.89 -9.48
N ASP A 323 1.45 -4.22 -9.29
CA ASP A 323 1.60 -5.18 -10.38
C ASP A 323 0.36 -5.21 -11.28
N THR A 324 0.44 -4.51 -12.41
CA THR A 324 -0.64 -4.39 -13.41
C THR A 324 -1.01 -5.70 -14.10
N THR A 325 -0.29 -6.81 -13.88
CA THR A 325 -0.73 -8.14 -14.33
C THR A 325 -1.88 -8.71 -13.50
N ARG A 326 -2.15 -8.12 -12.33
CA ARG A 326 -3.21 -8.56 -11.41
C ARG A 326 -4.46 -7.70 -11.59
N ARG A 327 -5.63 -8.32 -11.45
CA ARG A 327 -6.91 -7.62 -11.49
C ARG A 327 -7.19 -7.01 -10.12
N ILE A 328 -7.47 -5.71 -10.09
CA ILE A 328 -7.97 -5.05 -8.87
C ILE A 328 -9.40 -5.54 -8.62
N ASP A 329 -9.63 -6.15 -7.46
CA ASP A 329 -10.95 -6.59 -7.02
C ASP A 329 -11.63 -5.50 -6.17
N SER A 330 -10.86 -4.86 -5.28
CA SER A 330 -11.27 -3.65 -4.58
C SER A 330 -10.08 -2.86 -4.06
N ALA A 331 -10.24 -1.55 -3.90
CA ALA A 331 -9.29 -0.70 -3.20
C ALA A 331 -10.01 0.10 -2.11
N LEU A 332 -9.54 -0.05 -0.87
CA LEU A 332 -10.16 0.53 0.32
C LEU A 332 -9.19 1.46 1.04
N VAL A 333 -9.59 2.72 1.20
CA VAL A 333 -8.92 3.66 2.11
C VAL A 333 -9.48 3.46 3.51
N TYR A 334 -8.60 3.31 4.50
CA TYR A 334 -8.91 3.15 5.91
C TYR A 334 -8.42 4.37 6.69
N LEU A 335 -9.33 4.97 7.45
CA LEU A 335 -9.03 6.05 8.38
C LEU A 335 -9.45 5.64 9.80
N ARG A 336 -8.56 5.81 10.75
CA ARG A 336 -8.88 5.61 12.16
C ARG A 336 -9.47 6.91 12.71
N TYR A 337 -10.69 6.85 13.20
CA TYR A 337 -11.29 8.01 13.83
C TYR A 337 -10.77 8.12 15.26
N ALA A 338 -9.95 9.13 15.56
CA ALA A 338 -9.22 9.19 16.83
C ALA A 338 -10.04 9.82 17.95
N ASP A 339 -10.66 10.97 17.67
CA ASP A 339 -11.43 11.73 18.64
C ASP A 339 -12.51 12.59 17.96
N GLY A 340 -13.47 13.02 18.78
CA GLY A 340 -14.74 13.60 18.39
C GLY A 340 -15.83 12.55 18.39
N THR A 341 -17.00 12.88 18.93
CA THR A 341 -18.24 12.17 18.58
C THR A 341 -19.01 13.16 17.72
N PRO A 342 -19.48 12.77 16.52
CA PRO A 342 -20.39 13.61 15.77
C PRO A 342 -21.57 13.99 16.67
N SER A 343 -21.73 15.28 16.96
CA SER A 343 -22.84 15.75 17.82
C SER A 343 -24.18 15.67 17.07
N GLY A 344 -24.13 15.46 15.75
CA GLY A 344 -25.25 15.12 14.89
C GLY A 344 -24.82 14.18 13.76
N ALA A 345 -25.80 13.74 12.95
CA ALA A 345 -25.52 12.88 11.81
C ALA A 345 -24.68 13.60 10.76
N LYS A 346 -23.58 12.98 10.35
CA LYS A 346 -22.67 13.45 9.29
C LYS A 346 -22.52 12.40 8.22
N THR A 347 -22.19 12.81 7.00
CA THR A 347 -21.79 11.88 5.94
C THR A 347 -20.52 12.40 5.29
N LEU A 348 -19.45 11.62 5.36
CA LEU A 348 -18.18 11.93 4.72
C LEU A 348 -18.09 11.19 3.37
N GLU A 349 -17.78 11.95 2.33
CA GLU A 349 -17.71 11.50 0.95
C GLU A 349 -16.29 11.64 0.42
N ALA A 350 -15.79 10.59 -0.23
CA ALA A 350 -14.50 10.58 -0.90
C ALA A 350 -14.68 10.91 -2.39
N TYR A 351 -13.91 11.86 -2.91
CA TYR A 351 -13.89 12.26 -4.31
C TYR A 351 -12.49 12.15 -4.87
N ARG A 352 -12.36 11.72 -6.13
CA ARG A 352 -11.08 11.78 -6.84
C ARG A 352 -10.73 13.23 -7.17
N LEU A 353 -9.49 13.63 -6.91
CA LEU A 353 -8.96 14.94 -7.29
C LEU A 353 -8.52 14.95 -8.76
N ASN A 354 -8.71 16.09 -9.42
CA ASN A 354 -8.32 16.35 -10.81
C ASN A 354 -7.19 17.38 -10.94
N ARG A 355 -6.68 17.85 -9.80
CA ARG A 355 -5.61 18.85 -9.73
C ARG A 355 -4.57 18.42 -8.70
N SER A 356 -3.30 18.50 -9.10
CA SER A 356 -2.17 18.29 -8.20
C SER A 356 -2.13 19.38 -7.12
N TRP A 357 -1.75 18.97 -5.92
CA TRP A 357 -1.56 19.82 -4.75
C TRP A 357 -0.20 19.50 -4.10
N GLY A 358 0.25 20.34 -3.17
CA GLY A 358 1.49 20.10 -2.41
C GLY A 358 1.21 19.90 -0.92
N GLU A 359 1.74 18.84 -0.31
CA GLU A 359 1.55 18.52 1.12
C GLU A 359 1.93 19.70 2.02
N GLY A 360 3.14 20.22 1.81
CA GLY A 360 3.69 21.35 2.56
C GLY A 360 4.25 20.98 3.93
N ALA A 361 4.72 22.00 4.66
CA ALA A 361 5.40 21.86 5.94
C ALA A 361 4.64 22.52 7.11
N GLY A 362 3.41 22.99 6.88
CA GLY A 362 2.67 23.78 7.84
C GLY A 362 2.22 22.97 9.07
N HIS A 363 2.49 23.52 10.24
CA HIS A 363 2.20 22.95 11.56
C HIS A 363 2.11 24.09 12.59
N ASP A 364 1.06 24.10 13.41
CA ASP A 364 0.80 25.16 14.39
C ASP A 364 1.35 24.86 15.80
N GLY A 365 1.88 23.64 16.03
CA GLY A 365 2.36 23.21 17.34
C GLY A 365 1.27 22.93 18.37
N SER A 366 0.00 22.92 17.96
CA SER A 366 -1.15 22.68 18.81
C SER A 366 -1.58 21.23 18.77
N GLU A 367 -1.81 20.65 19.94
CA GLU A 367 -2.37 19.29 20.07
C GLU A 367 -3.91 19.28 19.97
N THR A 368 -4.54 20.43 19.66
CA THR A 368 -6.01 20.56 19.71
C THR A 368 -6.65 21.25 18.52
N THR A 369 -5.93 22.19 17.89
CA THR A 369 -6.51 23.03 16.82
C THR A 369 -6.15 22.52 15.43
N PHE A 370 -4.90 22.10 15.24
CA PHE A 370 -4.38 21.61 13.95
C PHE A 370 -4.61 22.60 12.81
N ASN A 371 -4.47 23.90 13.07
CA ASN A 371 -4.79 24.96 12.11
C ASN A 371 -3.69 25.21 11.08
N GLY A 372 -2.53 24.57 11.23
CA GLY A 372 -1.41 24.77 10.33
C GLY A 372 -0.72 26.13 10.48
N ALA A 373 0.22 26.38 9.56
CA ALA A 373 0.96 27.63 9.46
C ALA A 373 0.69 28.30 8.11
N PRO A 374 0.95 29.62 7.93
CA PRO A 374 0.82 30.28 6.64
C PRO A 374 1.55 29.52 5.53
N ALA A 375 0.86 29.26 4.42
CA ALA A 375 1.38 28.44 3.33
C ALA A 375 2.58 29.10 2.64
N ALA A 376 3.62 28.31 2.40
CA ALA A 376 4.73 28.67 1.52
C ALA A 376 4.39 28.38 0.05
N THR A 377 5.17 28.94 -0.89
CA THR A 377 4.99 28.68 -2.32
C THR A 377 4.99 27.17 -2.62
N GLY A 378 3.99 26.71 -3.36
CA GLY A 378 3.84 25.30 -3.72
C GLY A 378 2.98 24.46 -2.76
N GLU A 379 2.64 24.97 -1.58
CA GLU A 379 1.88 24.25 -0.55
C GLU A 379 0.36 24.38 -0.73
N ALA A 380 -0.41 23.36 -0.38
CA ALA A 380 -1.86 23.41 -0.44
C ALA A 380 -2.43 24.20 0.74
N CYS A 381 -3.45 25.01 0.45
CA CYS A 381 -4.29 25.68 1.45
C CYS A 381 -5.72 25.78 0.90
N TRP A 382 -6.66 26.36 1.66
CA TRP A 382 -8.05 26.45 1.24
C TRP A 382 -8.23 27.16 -0.11
N THR A 383 -7.42 28.19 -0.36
CA THR A 383 -7.51 29.01 -1.58
C THR A 383 -6.68 28.44 -2.75
N HIS A 384 -5.61 27.70 -2.47
CA HIS A 384 -4.67 27.23 -3.48
C HIS A 384 -4.37 25.74 -3.38
N ALA A 385 -4.30 25.07 -4.53
CA ALA A 385 -3.74 23.73 -4.60
C ALA A 385 -2.22 23.75 -4.38
N ARG A 386 -1.59 24.81 -4.90
CA ARG A 386 -0.17 25.14 -4.72
C ARG A 386 -0.05 26.64 -4.55
N TYR A 387 0.14 27.11 -3.32
CA TYR A 387 0.12 28.53 -2.99
C TYR A 387 1.12 29.33 -3.83
N GLY A 388 0.70 30.48 -4.34
CA GLY A 388 1.49 31.30 -5.25
C GLY A 388 1.67 30.76 -6.68
N GLU A 389 1.17 29.56 -7.00
CA GLU A 389 1.32 28.93 -8.32
C GLU A 389 -0.03 28.56 -8.96
N VAL A 390 -0.87 27.86 -8.21
CA VAL A 390 -2.11 27.25 -8.70
C VAL A 390 -3.23 27.40 -7.68
N GLU A 391 -4.19 28.27 -7.98
CA GLU A 391 -5.45 28.38 -7.23
C GLU A 391 -6.34 27.16 -7.46
N TRP A 392 -7.16 26.81 -6.46
CA TRP A 392 -8.34 26.00 -6.71
C TRP A 392 -9.32 26.81 -7.54
N LEU A 393 -9.98 26.20 -8.54
CA LEU A 393 -10.98 26.95 -9.32
C LEU A 393 -12.17 27.35 -8.43
N ARG A 394 -12.50 26.53 -7.44
CA ARG A 394 -13.34 26.92 -6.31
C ARG A 394 -12.62 26.55 -5.00
N PRO A 395 -12.47 27.50 -4.05
CA PRO A 395 -11.79 27.25 -2.79
C PRO A 395 -12.26 25.96 -2.09
N GLY A 396 -11.31 25.25 -1.48
CA GLY A 396 -11.51 23.94 -0.87
C GLY A 396 -11.51 22.78 -1.86
N ALA A 397 -10.89 22.92 -3.03
CA ALA A 397 -10.90 21.90 -4.10
C ALA A 397 -12.32 21.50 -4.53
N ASP A 398 -13.21 22.47 -4.78
CA ASP A 398 -14.65 22.21 -4.90
C ASP A 398 -15.23 22.36 -6.31
N ALA A 399 -14.44 22.81 -7.29
CA ALA A 399 -14.95 22.92 -8.65
C ALA A 399 -15.03 21.54 -9.30
N PHE A 400 -16.22 21.16 -9.76
CA PHE A 400 -16.42 19.93 -10.51
C PHE A 400 -15.59 19.93 -11.78
N ILE A 401 -15.07 18.76 -12.16
CA ILE A 401 -14.25 18.50 -13.34
C ILE A 401 -12.84 19.11 -13.22
N TYR A 402 -12.68 20.31 -12.68
CA TYR A 402 -11.39 21.00 -12.62
C TYR A 402 -10.58 20.68 -11.36
N ASP A 403 -11.22 20.67 -10.19
CA ASP A 403 -10.52 20.40 -8.93
C ASP A 403 -10.77 18.96 -8.47
N ARG A 404 -12.00 18.47 -8.66
CA ARG A 404 -12.42 17.10 -8.31
C ARG A 404 -13.54 16.59 -9.20
N GLU A 405 -13.79 15.28 -9.14
CA GLU A 405 -14.96 14.66 -9.76
C GLU A 405 -16.28 15.14 -9.14
N SER A 406 -17.35 15.14 -9.95
CA SER A 406 -18.68 15.58 -9.51
C SER A 406 -19.40 14.54 -8.65
N ALA A 407 -19.12 13.25 -8.86
CA ALA A 407 -19.72 12.16 -8.10
C ALA A 407 -18.70 11.60 -7.08
N PRO A 408 -19.14 11.26 -5.85
CA PRO A 408 -18.25 10.62 -4.89
C PRO A 408 -17.95 9.18 -5.31
N LEU A 409 -16.74 8.73 -4.99
CA LEU A 409 -16.33 7.32 -5.11
C LEU A 409 -17.05 6.46 -4.07
N SER A 410 -17.18 6.98 -2.85
CA SER A 410 -17.79 6.29 -1.71
C SER A 410 -18.25 7.31 -0.67
N ALA A 411 -19.24 6.95 0.12
CA ALA A 411 -19.76 7.76 1.23
C ALA A 411 -19.89 6.92 2.51
N ARG A 412 -19.71 7.56 3.67
CA ARG A 412 -19.87 6.93 4.98
C ARG A 412 -20.63 7.85 5.91
N ALA A 413 -21.72 7.34 6.47
CA ALA A 413 -22.50 8.03 7.49
C ALA A 413 -21.92 7.79 8.88
N PHE A 414 -21.96 8.82 9.71
CA PHE A 414 -21.57 8.83 11.11
C PHE A 414 -22.68 9.50 11.92
N ASP A 415 -22.83 9.09 13.17
CA ASP A 415 -23.77 9.66 14.12
C ASP A 415 -23.19 9.59 15.55
N ALA A 416 -23.98 10.02 16.53
CA ALA A 416 -23.57 10.02 17.93
C ALA A 416 -23.29 8.62 18.52
N SER A 417 -23.67 7.54 17.82
CA SER A 417 -23.38 6.15 18.20
C SER A 417 -22.12 5.60 17.54
N SER A 418 -21.54 6.32 16.59
CA SER A 418 -20.32 5.93 15.88
C SER A 418 -19.11 6.07 16.81
N PRO A 419 -18.51 4.97 17.27
CA PRO A 419 -17.46 5.04 18.28
C PRO A 419 -16.16 5.62 17.71
N ALA A 420 -15.51 6.47 18.51
CA ALA A 420 -14.12 6.83 18.33
C ALA A 420 -13.20 5.61 18.54
N GLY A 421 -11.96 5.73 18.09
CA GLY A 421 -10.94 4.68 18.14
C GLY A 421 -11.11 3.54 17.12
N ARG A 422 -12.06 3.65 16.17
CA ARG A 422 -12.34 2.63 15.15
C ARG A 422 -11.83 3.00 13.76
N TRP A 423 -11.54 1.98 12.97
CA TRP A 423 -11.28 2.11 11.54
C TRP A 423 -12.57 2.17 10.74
N TYR A 424 -12.63 3.11 9.81
CA TYR A 424 -13.69 3.24 8.81
C TYR A 424 -13.08 3.23 7.42
N SER A 425 -13.84 2.75 6.43
CA SER A 425 -13.33 2.60 5.07
C SER A 425 -14.20 3.23 3.99
N TRP A 426 -13.51 3.66 2.92
CA TRP A 426 -14.10 4.17 1.67
C TRP A 426 -13.57 3.36 0.51
N ASN A 427 -14.48 2.93 -0.37
CA ASN A 427 -14.10 2.22 -1.59
C ASN A 427 -13.69 3.23 -2.67
N ILE A 428 -12.44 3.16 -3.12
CA ILE A 428 -11.87 4.03 -4.16
C ILE A 428 -11.41 3.23 -5.39
N THR A 429 -11.93 2.01 -5.58
CA THR A 429 -11.54 1.10 -6.67
C THR A 429 -11.44 1.78 -8.04
N PRO A 430 -12.45 2.57 -8.50
CA PRO A 430 -12.36 3.21 -9.82
C PRO A 430 -11.21 4.21 -9.95
N ALA A 431 -10.79 4.83 -8.85
CA ALA A 431 -9.66 5.76 -8.84
C ALA A 431 -8.33 5.00 -8.97
N VAL A 432 -8.16 3.91 -8.23
CA VAL A 432 -6.93 3.09 -8.27
C VAL A 432 -6.78 2.37 -9.61
N GLU A 433 -7.87 1.89 -10.22
CA GLU A 433 -7.84 1.35 -11.59
C GLU A 433 -7.34 2.39 -12.60
N LEU A 434 -7.78 3.64 -12.47
CA LEU A 434 -7.28 4.74 -13.31
C LEU A 434 -5.80 5.04 -13.02
N TRP A 435 -5.40 5.12 -11.75
CA TRP A 435 -4.03 5.50 -11.39
C TRP A 435 -3.00 4.44 -11.75
N THR A 436 -3.36 3.17 -11.68
CA THR A 436 -2.46 2.06 -12.08
C THR A 436 -2.30 1.98 -13.60
N SER A 437 -3.34 2.32 -14.36
CA SER A 437 -3.29 2.38 -15.84
C SER A 437 -2.78 3.72 -16.39
N SER A 438 -2.84 4.79 -15.61
CA SER A 438 -2.41 6.15 -15.95
C SER A 438 -1.88 6.88 -14.71
N PRO A 439 -0.64 6.59 -14.27
CA PRO A 439 -0.08 7.14 -13.03
C PRO A 439 -0.06 8.67 -12.96
N SER A 440 0.06 9.36 -14.11
CA SER A 440 0.02 10.83 -14.16
C SER A 440 -1.36 11.43 -13.84
N ALA A 441 -2.41 10.62 -13.77
CA ALA A 441 -3.75 11.04 -13.35
C ALA A 441 -3.98 10.89 -11.83
N ASN A 442 -2.96 10.43 -11.09
CA ASN A 442 -3.05 10.29 -9.64
C ASN A 442 -2.76 11.63 -8.95
N PHE A 443 -3.82 12.27 -8.46
CA PHE A 443 -3.74 13.44 -7.58
C PHE A 443 -4.33 13.15 -6.20
N GLY A 444 -4.59 11.87 -5.89
CA GLY A 444 -5.21 11.45 -4.65
C GLY A 444 -6.71 11.71 -4.59
N ILE A 445 -7.22 11.75 -3.36
CA ILE A 445 -8.62 12.00 -3.04
C ILE A 445 -8.78 13.19 -2.10
N VAL A 446 -9.98 13.76 -2.12
CA VAL A 446 -10.47 14.65 -1.06
C VAL A 446 -11.63 13.98 -0.35
N ILE A 447 -11.60 13.96 0.98
CA ILE A 447 -12.71 13.55 1.84
C ILE A 447 -13.34 14.81 2.43
N ARG A 448 -14.65 14.94 2.28
CA ARG A 448 -15.42 16.09 2.78
C ARG A 448 -16.78 15.67 3.31
N GLU A 449 -17.37 16.51 4.15
CA GLU A 449 -18.76 16.35 4.56
C GLU A 449 -19.72 16.67 3.40
N MET A 450 -20.72 15.81 3.17
CA MET A 450 -21.76 16.00 2.16
C MET A 450 -22.55 17.29 2.41
N SER A 451 -23.05 17.43 3.63
CA SER A 451 -23.79 18.60 4.11
C SER A 451 -22.95 19.31 5.15
N GLU A 452 -22.07 20.19 4.68
CA GLU A 452 -21.10 20.90 5.53
C GLU A 452 -21.84 21.66 6.64
N SER A 453 -21.78 21.12 7.86
CA SER A 453 -22.57 21.58 9.01
C SER A 453 -21.73 21.63 10.26
N ALA A 454 -22.06 22.55 11.16
CA ALA A 454 -21.37 22.81 12.42
C ALA A 454 -21.48 21.68 13.48
N ALA A 455 -21.80 20.45 13.08
CA ALA A 455 -22.26 19.37 13.96
C ALA A 455 -21.16 18.43 14.51
N GLY A 456 -20.00 18.96 14.90
CA GLY A 456 -18.89 18.15 15.46
C GLY A 456 -17.63 18.15 14.57
N GLN A 457 -16.46 18.27 15.18
CA GLN A 457 -15.19 18.04 14.50
C GLN A 457 -14.95 16.54 14.32
N MET A 458 -14.40 16.15 13.18
CA MET A 458 -13.91 14.80 12.97
C MET A 458 -12.39 14.80 12.74
N LEU A 459 -11.64 14.25 13.70
CA LEU A 459 -10.19 14.13 13.67
C LEU A 459 -9.72 12.72 13.31
N VAL A 460 -8.76 12.66 12.38
CA VAL A 460 -8.12 11.43 11.92
C VAL A 460 -6.61 11.61 12.08
N PRO A 461 -5.84 10.63 12.58
CA PRO A 461 -4.40 10.69 12.59
C PRO A 461 -3.84 10.95 11.19
N SER A 462 -2.89 11.87 11.06
CA SER A 462 -2.19 12.15 9.81
C SER A 462 -1.02 11.18 9.58
N GLY A 463 -0.33 11.35 8.46
CA GLY A 463 0.94 10.71 8.15
C GLY A 463 2.07 11.08 9.09
N GLU A 464 1.93 12.16 9.88
CA GLU A 464 2.87 12.59 10.93
C GLU A 464 2.49 12.11 12.33
N SER A 465 1.32 11.49 12.51
CA SER A 465 0.86 11.08 13.84
C SER A 465 1.87 10.14 14.51
N LYS A 466 2.26 10.45 15.75
CA LYS A 466 3.15 9.58 16.55
C LYS A 466 2.59 8.16 16.69
N ALA A 467 1.27 7.98 16.64
CA ALA A 467 0.66 6.67 16.57
C ALA A 467 0.77 6.09 15.15
N THR A 468 1.94 5.57 14.74
CA THR A 468 2.21 5.06 13.39
C THR A 468 1.21 3.99 12.95
N SER A 469 0.81 3.11 13.86
CA SER A 469 -0.20 2.09 13.60
C SER A 469 -1.61 2.64 13.39
N SER A 470 -1.86 3.94 13.57
CA SER A 470 -3.15 4.61 13.38
C SER A 470 -3.23 5.50 12.14
N ARG A 471 -2.15 5.62 11.38
CA ARG A 471 -2.04 6.50 10.19
C ARG A 471 -2.95 6.07 9.05
N PRO A 472 -3.32 6.95 8.09
CA PRO A 472 -4.15 6.57 6.96
C PRO A 472 -3.53 5.43 6.13
N ALA A 473 -4.36 4.48 5.72
CA ALA A 473 -3.91 3.32 4.94
C ALA A 473 -4.77 3.09 3.70
N LEU A 474 -4.17 2.58 2.64
CA LEU A 474 -4.84 2.10 1.42
C LEU A 474 -4.53 0.61 1.25
N THR A 475 -5.56 -0.23 1.13
CA THR A 475 -5.39 -1.65 0.79
C THR A 475 -5.99 -1.94 -0.58
N ILE A 476 -5.19 -2.52 -1.47
CA ILE A 476 -5.62 -2.94 -2.81
C ILE A 476 -5.73 -4.47 -2.82
N PHE A 477 -6.95 -4.98 -2.76
CA PHE A 477 -7.24 -6.41 -2.92
C PHE A 477 -7.21 -6.74 -4.40
N SER A 478 -6.45 -7.77 -4.78
CA SER A 478 -6.30 -8.16 -6.18
C SER A 478 -6.09 -9.64 -6.36
N SER A 479 -6.67 -10.16 -7.43
CA SER A 479 -6.56 -11.55 -7.86
C SER A 479 -5.67 -11.64 -9.09
N ASN A 480 -5.05 -12.79 -9.29
CA ASN A 480 -4.37 -13.06 -10.55
C ASN A 480 -5.41 -12.94 -11.67
N HIS A 481 -5.10 -12.18 -12.72
CA HIS A 481 -5.86 -12.30 -13.95
C HIS A 481 -5.75 -13.77 -14.38
N PRO A 482 -6.84 -14.54 -14.52
CA PRO A 482 -6.79 -15.57 -15.53
C PRO A 482 -6.48 -14.81 -16.82
N VAL A 483 -5.35 -15.10 -17.45
CA VAL A 483 -5.12 -14.71 -18.85
C VAL A 483 -6.08 -15.55 -19.68
N ASN A 484 -7.38 -15.29 -19.52
CA ASN A 484 -8.32 -15.52 -20.58
C ASN A 484 -7.96 -14.46 -21.59
N VAL A 485 -7.33 -14.88 -22.69
CA VAL A 485 -7.44 -14.13 -23.95
C VAL A 485 -8.94 -13.96 -24.16
N ALA A 486 -9.45 -12.80 -23.77
CA ALA A 486 -10.85 -12.49 -23.96
C ALA A 486 -11.04 -12.33 -25.46
N GLU A 487 -11.43 -13.40 -26.15
CA GLU A 487 -12.12 -13.32 -27.45
C GLU A 487 -13.55 -12.75 -27.28
N SER A 488 -13.73 -11.86 -26.30
CA SER A 488 -14.97 -11.15 -26.02
C SER A 488 -14.68 -9.65 -26.14
N ALA A 489 -14.16 -9.22 -27.29
CA ALA A 489 -14.58 -7.92 -27.77
C ALA A 489 -16.12 -7.98 -27.85
N PRO A 490 -16.87 -7.04 -27.25
CA PRO A 490 -18.32 -7.04 -27.37
C PRO A 490 -18.66 -7.13 -28.85
N LEU A 491 -19.36 -8.18 -29.25
CA LEU A 491 -19.87 -8.32 -30.60
C LEU A 491 -20.66 -7.05 -30.89
N PRO A 492 -20.35 -6.29 -31.96
CA PRO A 492 -21.05 -5.07 -32.24
C PRO A 492 -22.54 -5.37 -32.37
N GLU A 493 -23.37 -4.83 -31.47
CA GLU A 493 -24.84 -5.01 -31.51
C GLU A 493 -25.44 -4.40 -32.78
N ASN A 494 -24.72 -3.43 -33.37
CA ASN A 494 -25.11 -2.70 -34.56
C ASN A 494 -24.05 -2.80 -35.66
N ILE A 495 -24.52 -2.84 -36.91
CA ILE A 495 -23.66 -2.79 -38.08
C ILE A 495 -23.15 -1.35 -38.25
N ALA A 496 -21.84 -1.17 -38.29
CA ALA A 496 -21.22 0.13 -38.48
C ALA A 496 -20.37 0.15 -39.75
N ILE A 497 -20.41 1.26 -40.49
CA ILE A 497 -19.52 1.52 -41.62
C ILE A 497 -18.55 2.64 -41.24
N THR A 498 -17.26 2.36 -41.32
CA THR A 498 -16.19 3.36 -41.20
C THR A 498 -15.58 3.61 -42.56
N ALA A 499 -15.06 4.82 -42.77
CA ALA A 499 -14.47 5.24 -44.02
C ALA A 499 -13.26 6.14 -43.74
N TYR A 500 -12.07 5.72 -44.17
CA TYR A 500 -10.82 6.44 -43.94
C TYR A 500 -9.87 6.33 -45.16
N PRO A 501 -9.22 7.43 -45.58
CA PRO A 501 -9.51 8.81 -45.16
C PRO A 501 -10.88 9.29 -45.65
N ASN A 502 -11.50 10.23 -44.94
CA ASN A 502 -12.77 10.85 -45.36
C ASN A 502 -12.85 12.28 -44.78
N PRO A 503 -12.64 13.36 -45.57
CA PRO A 503 -12.56 13.38 -47.04
C PRO A 503 -11.33 12.66 -47.63
N PHE A 504 -11.40 12.30 -48.91
CA PHE A 504 -10.32 11.64 -49.65
C PHE A 504 -10.18 12.18 -51.09
N ASN A 505 -9.01 12.01 -51.71
CA ASN A 505 -8.68 12.55 -53.03
C ASN A 505 -8.27 11.50 -54.09
N SER A 506 -8.06 10.25 -53.69
CA SER A 506 -7.67 9.15 -54.59
C SER A 506 -8.44 7.88 -54.29
N SER A 507 -8.38 7.40 -53.05
CA SER A 507 -9.10 6.21 -52.59
C SER A 507 -9.60 6.38 -51.16
N VAL A 508 -10.65 5.66 -50.81
CA VAL A 508 -11.13 5.52 -49.43
C VAL A 508 -11.24 4.05 -49.07
N THR A 509 -10.75 3.68 -47.89
CA THR A 509 -11.00 2.37 -47.29
C THR A 509 -12.31 2.42 -46.53
N ILE A 510 -13.20 1.48 -46.83
CA ILE A 510 -14.52 1.31 -46.23
C ILE A 510 -14.48 0.02 -45.42
N SER A 511 -14.61 0.11 -44.09
CA SER A 511 -14.64 -1.07 -43.22
C SER A 511 -16.03 -1.27 -42.63
N ILE A 512 -16.48 -2.53 -42.54
CA ILE A 512 -17.82 -2.87 -42.05
C ILE A 512 -17.73 -3.78 -40.83
N ASP A 513 -18.22 -3.27 -39.71
CA ASP A 513 -18.23 -3.96 -38.42
C ASP A 513 -19.61 -4.55 -38.12
N GLY A 514 -19.65 -5.57 -37.25
CA GLY A 514 -20.90 -6.18 -36.77
C GLY A 514 -21.49 -7.28 -37.65
N VAL A 515 -20.71 -7.83 -38.59
CA VAL A 515 -21.19 -8.79 -39.59
C VAL A 515 -20.41 -10.12 -39.57
N GLY A 516 -21.08 -11.17 -39.06
CA GLY A 516 -20.71 -12.58 -39.19
C GLY A 516 -19.84 -13.17 -38.07
N ALA A 517 -20.46 -13.90 -37.14
CA ALA A 517 -19.82 -14.86 -36.22
C ALA A 517 -20.35 -16.31 -36.42
N HIS A 518 -21.11 -16.59 -37.48
CA HIS A 518 -21.80 -17.87 -37.66
C HIS A 518 -21.55 -18.47 -39.04
N GLY A 519 -20.36 -19.02 -39.30
CA GLY A 519 -20.09 -20.16 -40.20
C GLY A 519 -20.69 -20.22 -41.62
N ARG A 520 -21.35 -19.16 -42.10
CA ARG A 520 -21.95 -18.99 -43.42
C ARG A 520 -21.69 -17.54 -43.80
N ALA A 521 -21.02 -17.30 -44.91
CA ALA A 521 -20.81 -15.94 -45.41
C ALA A 521 -22.18 -15.29 -45.63
N PRO A 522 -22.58 -14.27 -44.84
CA PRO A 522 -23.78 -13.53 -45.18
C PRO A 522 -23.53 -12.84 -46.53
N LEU A 523 -24.52 -12.89 -47.42
CA LEU A 523 -24.50 -12.14 -48.68
C LEU A 523 -24.46 -10.64 -48.33
N LEU A 524 -23.26 -10.08 -48.31
CA LEU A 524 -23.00 -8.67 -48.09
C LEU A 524 -22.98 -7.99 -49.46
N GLN A 525 -23.79 -6.95 -49.64
CA GLN A 525 -23.73 -6.10 -50.83
C GLN A 525 -23.39 -4.68 -50.38
N VAL A 526 -22.30 -4.12 -50.92
CA VAL A 526 -21.89 -2.74 -50.68
C VAL A 526 -22.08 -1.95 -51.98
N GLU A 527 -22.83 -0.86 -51.89
CA GLU A 527 -23.17 0.00 -53.02
C GLU A 527 -22.84 1.44 -52.65
N ILE A 528 -22.37 2.22 -53.63
CA ILE A 528 -22.04 3.64 -53.46
C ILE A 528 -22.96 4.45 -54.36
N TYR A 529 -23.59 5.47 -53.78
CA TYR A 529 -24.58 6.32 -54.42
C TYR A 529 -24.10 7.77 -54.53
N ASP A 530 -24.47 8.45 -55.60
CA ASP A 530 -24.48 9.91 -55.60
C ASP A 530 -25.73 10.48 -54.87
N LEU A 531 -25.79 11.80 -54.69
CA LEU A 531 -26.93 12.46 -54.03
C LEU A 531 -28.24 12.39 -54.85
N ALA A 532 -28.18 12.04 -56.13
CA ALA A 532 -29.35 11.80 -56.96
C ALA A 532 -29.87 10.36 -56.83
N GLY A 533 -29.20 9.51 -56.02
CA GLY A 533 -29.58 8.12 -55.79
C GLY A 533 -29.14 7.17 -56.91
N ARG A 534 -28.22 7.58 -57.80
CA ARG A 534 -27.64 6.71 -58.82
C ARG A 534 -26.49 5.91 -58.23
N VAL A 535 -26.44 4.61 -58.50
CA VAL A 535 -25.30 3.74 -58.12
C VAL A 535 -24.09 4.14 -58.96
N VAL A 536 -23.01 4.54 -58.30
CA VAL A 536 -21.73 4.90 -58.94
C VAL A 536 -20.67 3.81 -58.79
N ALA A 537 -20.84 2.89 -57.84
CA ALA A 537 -20.03 1.68 -57.70
C ALA A 537 -20.80 0.58 -56.95
N GLU A 538 -20.57 -0.68 -57.32
CA GLU A 538 -21.06 -1.87 -56.64
C GLU A 538 -19.87 -2.78 -56.32
N ILE A 539 -19.77 -3.24 -55.08
CA ILE A 539 -18.69 -4.11 -54.61
C ILE A 539 -19.30 -5.48 -54.28
N PRO A 540 -19.15 -6.49 -55.15
CA PRO A 540 -19.69 -7.83 -54.90
C PRO A 540 -18.88 -8.54 -53.83
N VAL A 541 -19.54 -9.00 -52.75
CA VAL A 541 -18.90 -9.75 -51.66
C VAL A 541 -19.42 -11.19 -51.68
N GLY A 542 -18.55 -12.14 -52.01
CA GLY A 542 -18.87 -13.58 -51.90
C GLY A 542 -18.80 -14.44 -53.17
N SER A 543 -18.08 -14.04 -54.23
CA SER A 543 -17.77 -14.94 -55.35
C SER A 543 -16.38 -15.56 -55.19
N ARG A 544 -16.31 -16.87 -55.00
CA ARG A 544 -15.07 -17.65 -55.13
C ARG A 544 -14.50 -17.40 -56.55
N PRO A 545 -13.25 -16.93 -56.74
CA PRO A 545 -12.71 -16.83 -58.08
C PRO A 545 -12.49 -18.25 -58.62
N ALA A 546 -13.25 -18.64 -59.64
CA ALA A 546 -12.81 -19.69 -60.53
C ALA A 546 -11.53 -19.21 -61.22
N SER A 547 -10.53 -20.08 -61.27
CA SER A 547 -9.27 -19.83 -61.94
C SER A 547 -9.48 -19.43 -63.41
N THR A 548 -8.51 -18.63 -63.89
CA THR A 548 -8.11 -18.38 -65.28
C THR A 548 -8.76 -17.23 -66.07
N ALA A 549 -7.85 -16.37 -66.56
CA ALA A 549 -7.87 -15.62 -67.82
C ALA A 549 -8.70 -14.31 -67.92
N SER A 550 -7.92 -13.22 -67.98
CA SER A 550 -7.98 -12.16 -68.99
C SER A 550 -8.91 -10.93 -68.79
N ASN A 551 -8.25 -9.79 -69.02
CA ASN A 551 -8.68 -8.60 -69.76
C ASN A 551 -9.71 -7.61 -69.17
N LYS A 552 -9.15 -6.42 -68.90
CA LYS A 552 -9.54 -5.07 -69.39
C LYS A 552 -10.97 -4.56 -69.09
N THR A 553 -10.98 -3.32 -68.56
CA THR A 553 -12.02 -2.26 -68.63
C THR A 553 -13.05 -2.08 -67.52
N THR A 554 -12.72 -2.35 -66.25
CA THR A 554 -13.49 -1.82 -65.10
C THR A 554 -12.55 -1.49 -63.93
N GLY A 555 -12.85 -0.43 -63.17
CA GLY A 555 -12.06 -0.01 -62.00
C GLY A 555 -12.21 -0.98 -60.84
N ASP A 556 -11.45 -2.07 -60.86
CA ASP A 556 -11.57 -3.16 -59.89
C ASP A 556 -10.96 -2.80 -58.53
N ALA A 557 -11.80 -2.91 -57.49
CA ALA A 557 -11.39 -2.99 -56.10
C ALA A 557 -10.79 -4.38 -55.82
N GLY A 558 -9.51 -4.45 -55.43
CA GLY A 558 -8.89 -5.70 -55.00
C GLY A 558 -9.46 -6.18 -53.67
N VAL A 559 -9.90 -7.44 -53.59
CA VAL A 559 -10.43 -8.07 -52.37
C VAL A 559 -9.43 -9.10 -51.83
N ALA A 560 -9.06 -8.99 -50.55
CA ALA A 560 -8.41 -10.07 -49.80
C ALA A 560 -9.49 -10.90 -49.06
N PRO A 561 -9.38 -12.25 -48.96
CA PRO A 561 -10.54 -13.13 -48.75
C PRO A 561 -11.13 -13.19 -47.34
N THR A 562 -10.71 -12.35 -46.40
CA THR A 562 -11.18 -12.40 -44.99
C THR A 562 -11.28 -11.04 -44.32
N THR A 563 -10.86 -9.96 -44.96
CA THR A 563 -10.86 -8.61 -44.39
C THR A 563 -12.15 -7.90 -44.76
N ARG A 564 -12.91 -7.46 -43.76
CA ARG A 564 -14.17 -6.70 -43.89
C ARG A 564 -13.93 -5.25 -44.36
N GLU A 565 -12.93 -5.07 -45.21
CA GLU A 565 -12.42 -3.78 -45.68
C GLU A 565 -12.41 -3.78 -47.21
N PHE A 566 -12.92 -2.69 -47.77
CA PHE A 566 -13.08 -2.50 -49.21
C PHE A 566 -12.45 -1.18 -49.60
N ILE A 567 -11.60 -1.17 -50.61
CA ILE A 567 -11.00 0.07 -51.12
C ILE A 567 -11.82 0.54 -52.32
N TRP A 568 -12.43 1.71 -52.20
CA TRP A 568 -13.08 2.37 -53.32
C TRP A 568 -12.17 3.44 -53.92
N GLN A 569 -11.98 3.35 -55.24
CA GLN A 569 -11.33 4.36 -56.07
C GLN A 569 -12.36 4.92 -57.07
N PRO A 570 -12.73 6.21 -56.97
CA PRO A 570 -13.63 6.86 -57.92
C PRO A 570 -13.09 6.80 -59.34
N ALA A 571 -14.00 6.60 -60.31
CA ALA A 571 -13.62 6.64 -61.72
C ALA A 571 -13.10 8.03 -62.13
N PRO A 572 -12.16 8.13 -63.10
CA PRO A 572 -11.55 9.41 -63.47
C PRO A 572 -12.54 10.49 -63.91
N ASP A 573 -13.72 10.10 -64.40
CA ASP A 573 -14.81 10.98 -64.85
C ASP A 573 -15.78 11.39 -63.73
N LEU A 574 -15.70 10.80 -62.53
CA LEU A 574 -16.58 11.14 -61.40
C LEU A 574 -16.19 12.50 -60.80
N PRO A 575 -17.12 13.48 -60.65
CA PRO A 575 -16.79 14.78 -60.08
C PRO A 575 -16.55 14.72 -58.57
N SER A 576 -15.82 15.70 -58.01
CA SER A 576 -15.74 15.93 -56.57
C SER A 576 -17.14 16.11 -55.99
N GLY A 577 -17.42 15.52 -54.84
CA GLY A 577 -18.76 15.53 -54.27
C GLY A 577 -18.95 14.63 -53.07
N VAL A 578 -20.19 14.62 -52.58
CA VAL A 578 -20.63 13.77 -51.47
C VAL A 578 -21.27 12.51 -52.03
N PHE A 579 -20.86 11.37 -51.52
CA PHE A 579 -21.40 10.06 -51.88
C PHE A 579 -21.90 9.32 -50.63
N LEU A 580 -22.84 8.41 -50.83
CA LEU A 580 -23.42 7.59 -49.77
C LEU A 580 -23.03 6.13 -49.99
N VAL A 581 -22.27 5.58 -49.06
CA VAL A 581 -21.96 4.15 -49.00
C VAL A 581 -23.11 3.46 -48.26
N ARG A 582 -23.66 2.39 -48.84
CA ARG A 582 -24.72 1.58 -48.25
C ARG A 582 -24.27 0.12 -48.20
N ALA A 583 -24.42 -0.51 -47.04
CA ALA A 583 -24.21 -1.94 -46.86
C ALA A 583 -25.53 -2.64 -46.51
N ARG A 584 -25.80 -3.77 -47.18
CA ARG A 584 -26.98 -4.61 -46.95
C ARG A 584 -26.59 -6.01 -46.52
N PHE A 585 -27.36 -6.58 -45.59
CA PHE A 585 -27.16 -7.91 -45.02
C PHE A 585 -28.46 -8.70 -44.92
N ASP A 586 -28.33 -10.03 -44.88
CA ASP A 586 -29.42 -10.98 -44.65
C ASP A 586 -30.58 -10.79 -45.65
N GLY A 587 -30.27 -10.78 -46.96
CA GLY A 587 -31.26 -10.55 -48.01
C GLY A 587 -31.86 -9.13 -48.06
N GLY A 588 -31.27 -8.17 -47.34
CA GLY A 588 -31.69 -6.77 -47.32
C GLY A 588 -32.45 -6.33 -46.05
N VAL A 589 -32.56 -7.21 -45.04
CA VAL A 589 -33.30 -6.94 -43.79
C VAL A 589 -32.56 -5.94 -42.89
N LYS A 590 -31.23 -5.95 -42.87
CA LYS A 590 -30.41 -4.99 -42.12
C LYS A 590 -29.60 -4.10 -43.05
N MET A 591 -29.58 -2.80 -42.76
CA MET A 591 -28.89 -1.80 -43.59
C MET A 591 -28.09 -0.81 -42.73
N ALA A 592 -26.91 -0.43 -43.19
CA ALA A 592 -26.13 0.68 -42.66
C ALA A 592 -25.72 1.61 -43.81
N ALA A 593 -25.56 2.91 -43.51
CA ALA A 593 -25.13 3.89 -44.49
C ALA A 593 -24.12 4.88 -43.91
N LYS A 594 -23.16 5.32 -44.74
CA LYS A 594 -22.13 6.29 -44.37
C LYS A 594 -21.90 7.29 -45.49
N ARG A 595 -21.76 8.56 -45.12
CA ARG A 595 -21.37 9.63 -46.03
C ARG A 595 -19.85 9.63 -46.24
N VAL A 596 -19.41 9.64 -47.49
CA VAL A 596 -18.01 9.87 -47.88
C VAL A 596 -17.89 11.11 -48.77
N VAL A 597 -16.77 11.82 -48.66
CA VAL A 597 -16.53 13.07 -49.37
C VAL A 597 -15.30 12.92 -50.25
N TYR A 598 -15.49 12.98 -51.57
CA TYR A 598 -14.43 12.91 -52.56
C TYR A 598 -14.06 14.31 -53.05
N LEU A 599 -12.77 14.65 -52.98
CA LEU A 599 -12.22 15.94 -53.37
C LEU A 599 -11.02 15.71 -54.30
N LYS A 600 -11.20 15.91 -55.62
CA LYS A 600 -10.11 15.91 -56.61
C LYS A 600 -9.10 17.01 -56.37
#